data_AF-A0A835XP89-F1
#
_entry.id   AF-A0A835XP89-F1
#
_cell.length_a   1.000
_cell.length_b   1.000
_cell.length_c   1.000
_cell.angle_alpha   90.00
_cell.angle_beta   90.00
_cell.angle_gamma   90.00
#
_symmetry.space_group_name_H-M   'P 1'
#
loop_
_entity.id
_entity.type
_entity.pdbx_description
1 polymer ?
#
loop_
_entity_poly.entity_id
_entity_poly.type
_entity_poly.pdbx_seq_one_letter_code
_entity_poly.pdbx_strand_id
1 'polypeptide(L)'
;MEIHRHPSSKHVAANHQREWVFGLFWCGLCLFVLAFFAPTENSAVRELVLVYFQPMLPITFALWLWGHNVQRFHDLSIDYEACFSSKDRKTLLPAAEVYRVALVVTAICLTFATAFAVVGAVGWYALADFLPLCMYFMMALLLVAPVDYLNMPSRLFFGETLQRVLVPIQDVSWSDFLLADIMTSLSKSTGDLSKAWSALLAGPALTSLANTSTTSAAENGTEVRVVDPLGLPVLIALCLPYIIRFIQCLIVYRTTGNRSQLLNALKYATAFPALVLTAIEHEYHILGRRYPLYDAWLVAMFVNSLYSYYWDLEMDWDMPWLVQPGGRTVLGILRLPGLKIDAFYRPSWYVWAALSNLALRLAWTHRLMGNLESHNAVALTIAMLEVFRRYQWTYVRVETELRKIKLKQTHDHDVDADEQKHHMMEAQHEDGA
;
A
#
# COMPACT_ATOMS: atom_id res chain seq x y z
N MET A 1 14.92 -0.64 -47.35
CA MET A 1 13.82 -1.50 -46.87
C MET A 1 14.42 -2.43 -45.81
N GLU A 2 14.66 -1.91 -44.60
CA GLU A 2 15.18 -2.71 -43.50
C GLU A 2 14.04 -3.54 -42.94
N ILE A 3 14.14 -4.85 -43.13
CA ILE A 3 13.21 -5.82 -42.57
C ILE A 3 13.51 -5.90 -41.08
N HIS A 4 12.74 -5.18 -40.26
CA HIS A 4 12.66 -5.43 -38.82
C HIS A 4 12.19 -6.87 -38.61
N ARG A 5 13.14 -7.80 -38.45
CA ARG A 5 12.86 -9.16 -37.99
C ARG A 5 12.38 -9.04 -36.56
N HIS A 6 11.07 -9.18 -36.35
CA HIS A 6 10.54 -9.41 -35.01
C HIS A 6 11.26 -10.62 -34.40
N PRO A 7 11.87 -10.48 -33.21
CA PRO A 7 12.53 -11.60 -32.56
C PRO A 7 11.52 -12.72 -32.34
N SER A 8 11.92 -13.98 -32.59
CA SER A 8 11.02 -15.12 -32.40
C SER A 8 10.55 -15.18 -30.93
N SER A 9 9.30 -15.57 -30.71
CA SER A 9 8.69 -15.70 -29.36
C SER A 9 9.59 -16.49 -28.37
N LYS A 10 10.33 -17.48 -28.87
CA LYS A 10 11.31 -18.26 -28.09
C LYS A 10 12.50 -17.42 -27.61
N HIS A 11 13.02 -16.51 -28.43
CA HIS A 11 14.11 -15.61 -28.03
C HIS A 11 13.66 -14.59 -26.98
N VAL A 12 12.44 -14.07 -27.10
CA VAL A 12 11.87 -13.15 -26.10
C VAL A 12 11.69 -13.85 -24.76
N ALA A 13 11.13 -15.06 -24.74
CA ALA A 13 10.96 -15.85 -23.53
C ALA A 13 12.31 -16.21 -22.87
N ALA A 14 13.31 -16.60 -23.67
CA ALA A 14 14.64 -16.91 -23.16
C ALA A 14 15.35 -15.68 -22.55
N ASN A 15 15.18 -14.49 -23.12
CA ASN A 15 15.73 -13.26 -22.56
C ASN A 15 15.05 -12.89 -21.24
N HIS A 16 13.72 -12.99 -21.16
CA HIS A 16 12.99 -12.76 -19.91
C HIS A 16 13.50 -13.71 -18.83
N GLN A 17 13.60 -15.01 -19.11
CA GLN A 17 14.10 -15.98 -18.14
C GLN A 17 15.52 -15.66 -17.63
N ARG A 18 16.40 -15.14 -18.49
CA ARG A 18 17.75 -14.72 -18.07
C ARG A 18 17.71 -13.48 -17.16
N GLU A 19 16.94 -12.47 -17.52
CA GLU A 19 16.74 -11.26 -16.68
C GLU A 19 16.22 -11.66 -15.29
N TRP A 20 15.24 -12.57 -15.26
CA TRP A 20 14.65 -13.13 -14.05
C TRP A 20 15.69 -13.81 -13.16
N VAL A 21 16.45 -14.76 -13.70
CA VAL A 21 17.47 -15.50 -12.95
C VAL A 21 18.57 -14.57 -12.45
N PHE A 22 19.05 -13.66 -13.29
CA PHE A 22 20.09 -12.70 -12.91
C PHE A 22 19.62 -11.76 -11.81
N GLY A 23 18.42 -11.18 -11.94
CA GLY A 23 17.87 -10.26 -10.95
C GLY A 23 17.65 -10.93 -9.59
N LEU A 24 17.10 -12.15 -9.57
CA LEU A 24 16.92 -12.90 -8.32
C LEU A 24 18.26 -13.26 -7.66
N PHE A 25 19.23 -13.71 -8.46
CA PHE A 25 20.59 -13.98 -7.98
C PHE A 25 21.22 -12.72 -7.37
N TRP A 26 21.12 -11.58 -8.06
CA TRP A 26 21.65 -10.31 -7.59
C TRP A 26 20.98 -9.85 -6.28
N CYS A 27 19.65 -9.89 -6.20
CA CYS A 27 18.92 -9.60 -4.98
C CYS A 27 19.34 -10.51 -3.82
N GLY A 28 19.50 -11.82 -4.09
CA GLY A 28 19.99 -12.79 -3.12
C GLY A 28 21.39 -12.47 -2.62
N LEU A 29 22.30 -12.08 -3.51
CA LEU A 29 23.65 -11.65 -3.17
C LEU A 29 23.64 -10.39 -2.29
N CYS A 30 22.87 -9.37 -2.66
CA CYS A 30 22.71 -8.15 -1.86
C CYS A 30 22.18 -8.46 -0.45
N LEU A 31 21.14 -9.30 -0.34
CA LEU A 31 20.60 -9.72 0.95
C LEU A 31 21.64 -10.49 1.78
N PHE A 32 22.41 -11.37 1.15
CA PHE A 32 23.50 -12.08 1.81
C PHE A 32 24.53 -11.08 2.37
N VAL A 33 24.99 -10.13 1.56
CA VAL A 33 25.94 -9.11 2.04
C VAL A 33 25.34 -8.27 3.17
N LEU A 34 24.09 -7.82 3.04
CA LEU A 34 23.41 -7.07 4.11
C LEU A 34 23.24 -7.88 5.40
N ALA A 35 22.99 -9.19 5.30
CA ALA A 35 22.80 -10.05 6.46
C ALA A 35 24.12 -10.40 7.18
N PHE A 36 25.22 -10.55 6.43
CA PHE A 36 26.49 -11.03 6.97
C PHE A 36 27.53 -9.92 7.20
N PHE A 37 27.49 -8.83 6.43
CA PHE A 37 28.50 -7.77 6.46
C PHE A 37 28.03 -6.49 7.17
N ALA A 38 26.77 -6.08 6.98
CA ALA A 38 26.25 -4.85 7.59
C ALA A 38 26.15 -4.88 9.14
N PRO A 39 25.90 -6.03 9.82
CA PRO A 39 25.74 -6.05 11.28
C PRO A 39 27.03 -5.91 12.10
N THR A 40 28.22 -6.10 11.51
CA THR A 40 29.47 -6.31 12.26
C THR A 40 30.38 -5.09 12.38
N GLU A 41 30.31 -4.13 11.45
CA GLU A 41 31.37 -3.13 11.32
C GLU A 41 31.04 -1.77 11.99
N ASN A 42 29.80 -1.27 11.91
CA ASN A 42 29.46 0.07 12.41
C ASN A 42 27.98 0.21 12.79
N SER A 43 27.69 0.52 14.06
CA SER A 43 26.33 0.68 14.58
C SER A 43 25.57 1.83 13.93
N ALA A 44 26.23 2.96 13.63
CA ALA A 44 25.62 4.10 12.97
C ALA A 44 25.22 3.77 11.52
N VAL A 45 26.08 3.06 10.79
CA VAL A 45 25.75 2.58 9.43
C VAL A 45 24.54 1.65 9.49
N ARG A 46 24.49 0.73 10.45
CA ARG A 46 23.36 -0.20 10.61
C ARG A 46 22.04 0.54 10.88
N GLU A 47 22.04 1.53 11.76
CA GLU A 47 20.85 2.34 12.04
C GLU A 47 20.41 3.16 10.82
N LEU A 48 21.36 3.78 10.11
CA LEU A 48 21.06 4.56 8.91
C LEU A 48 20.59 3.70 7.73
N VAL A 49 21.03 2.43 7.63
CA VAL A 49 20.45 1.48 6.66
C VAL A 49 18.95 1.33 6.90
N LEU A 50 18.53 1.17 8.16
CA LEU A 50 17.11 1.07 8.50
C LEU A 50 16.38 2.38 8.23
N VAL A 51 16.97 3.53 8.58
CA VAL A 51 16.34 4.84 8.34
C VAL A 51 16.14 5.10 6.83
N TYR A 52 17.17 4.86 6.02
CA TYR A 52 17.14 5.25 4.61
C TYR A 52 16.47 4.23 3.68
N PHE A 53 16.54 2.93 3.97
CA PHE A 53 16.11 1.90 3.01
C PHE A 53 14.89 1.09 3.45
N GLN A 54 14.62 0.97 4.76
CA GLN A 54 13.41 0.31 5.27
C GLN A 54 12.08 0.87 4.69
N PRO A 55 11.91 2.19 4.43
CA PRO A 55 10.65 2.70 3.91
C PRO A 55 10.21 2.05 2.60
N MET A 56 11.17 1.55 1.80
CA MET A 56 10.90 0.92 0.50
C MET A 56 10.50 -0.55 0.59
N LEU A 57 10.75 -1.23 1.73
CA LEU A 57 10.45 -2.65 1.87
C LEU A 57 8.94 -2.95 1.76
N PRO A 58 8.04 -2.25 2.48
CA PRO A 58 6.60 -2.52 2.32
C PRO A 58 6.07 -2.06 0.96
N ILE A 59 6.66 -1.04 0.34
CA ILE A 59 6.29 -0.57 -1.01
C ILE A 59 6.63 -1.63 -2.07
N THR A 60 7.85 -2.15 -2.05
CA THR A 60 8.27 -3.23 -2.96
C THR A 60 7.46 -4.50 -2.72
N PHE A 61 7.17 -4.84 -1.46
CA PHE A 61 6.30 -5.96 -1.12
C PHE A 61 4.88 -5.78 -1.68
N ALA A 62 4.30 -4.58 -1.60
CA ALA A 62 3.00 -4.28 -2.19
C ALA A 62 3.00 -4.52 -3.71
N LEU A 63 4.09 -4.18 -4.43
CA LEU A 63 4.22 -4.44 -5.86
C LEU A 63 4.26 -5.94 -6.18
N TRP A 64 5.01 -6.73 -5.41
CA TRP A 64 5.04 -8.19 -5.55
C TRP A 64 3.66 -8.81 -5.32
N LEU A 65 2.96 -8.37 -4.28
CA LEU A 65 1.62 -8.84 -3.95
C LEU A 65 0.58 -8.40 -4.98
N TRP A 66 0.72 -7.21 -5.57
CA TRP A 66 -0.11 -6.78 -6.69
C TRP A 66 0.13 -7.65 -7.93
N GLY A 67 1.37 -7.98 -8.26
CA GLY A 67 1.69 -8.93 -9.33
C GLY A 67 1.01 -10.29 -9.11
N HIS A 68 1.00 -10.77 -7.87
CA HIS A 68 0.30 -11.98 -7.50
C HIS A 68 -1.23 -11.86 -7.60
N ASN A 69 -1.83 -10.74 -7.19
CA ASN A 69 -3.26 -10.48 -7.41
C ASN A 69 -3.61 -10.60 -8.90
N VAL A 70 -2.87 -9.91 -9.77
CA VAL A 70 -3.10 -9.94 -11.23
C VAL A 70 -2.95 -11.36 -11.78
N GLN A 71 -1.91 -12.09 -11.36
CA GLN A 71 -1.72 -13.49 -11.77
C GLN A 71 -2.92 -14.35 -11.38
N ARG A 72 -3.38 -14.25 -10.13
CA ARG A 72 -4.48 -15.07 -9.61
C ARG A 72 -5.83 -14.71 -10.23
N PHE A 73 -6.07 -13.43 -10.53
CA PHE A 73 -7.26 -13.04 -11.28
C PHE A 73 -7.28 -13.69 -12.66
N HIS A 74 -6.15 -13.70 -13.37
CA HIS A 74 -6.06 -14.38 -14.66
C HIS A 74 -6.21 -15.90 -14.54
N ASP A 75 -5.53 -16.55 -13.59
CA ASP A 75 -5.61 -17.99 -13.35
C ASP A 75 -7.05 -18.46 -13.03
N LEU A 76 -7.81 -17.62 -12.33
CA LEU A 76 -9.19 -17.88 -11.95
C LEU A 76 -10.22 -17.35 -12.98
N SER A 77 -9.75 -16.80 -14.10
CA SER A 77 -10.62 -16.19 -15.13
C SER A 77 -11.53 -15.08 -14.59
N ILE A 78 -11.05 -14.30 -13.63
CA ILE A 78 -11.73 -13.13 -13.07
C ILE A 78 -11.34 -11.90 -13.89
N ASP A 79 -12.32 -11.28 -14.56
CA ASP A 79 -12.13 -10.07 -15.38
C ASP A 79 -12.00 -8.80 -14.52
N TYR A 80 -10.95 -8.73 -13.68
CA TYR A 80 -10.71 -7.60 -12.78
C TYR A 80 -10.51 -6.27 -13.54
N GLU A 81 -10.11 -6.33 -14.80
CA GLU A 81 -9.91 -5.18 -15.67
C GLU A 81 -11.21 -4.42 -15.94
N ALA A 82 -12.36 -5.10 -15.88
CA ALA A 82 -13.68 -4.47 -16.02
C ALA A 82 -13.97 -3.43 -14.93
N CYS A 83 -13.27 -3.48 -13.79
CA CYS A 83 -13.39 -2.46 -12.75
C CYS A 83 -12.75 -1.12 -13.17
N PHE A 84 -11.85 -1.12 -14.15
CA PHE A 84 -11.15 0.07 -14.64
C PHE A 84 -11.91 0.71 -15.80
N SER A 85 -11.67 2.00 -16.03
CA SER A 85 -12.25 2.68 -17.19
C SER A 85 -11.74 2.06 -18.49
N SER A 86 -12.49 2.23 -19.59
CA SER A 86 -12.09 1.73 -20.91
C SER A 86 -10.75 2.32 -21.41
N LYS A 87 -10.39 3.51 -20.93
CA LYS A 87 -9.09 4.14 -21.18
C LYS A 87 -7.98 3.45 -20.40
N ASP A 88 -8.17 3.27 -19.09
CA ASP A 88 -7.17 2.74 -18.17
C ASP A 88 -6.91 1.26 -18.41
N ARG A 89 -7.92 0.51 -18.85
CA ARG A 89 -7.79 -0.92 -19.20
C ARG A 89 -6.66 -1.19 -20.19
N LYS A 90 -6.39 -0.25 -21.12
CA LYS A 90 -5.35 -0.39 -22.15
C LYS A 90 -3.92 -0.26 -21.60
N THR A 91 -3.76 0.31 -20.41
CA THR A 91 -2.46 0.54 -19.76
C THR A 91 -2.20 -0.44 -18.62
N LEU A 92 -3.12 -1.38 -18.35
CA LEU A 92 -2.91 -2.41 -17.34
C LEU A 92 -1.83 -3.41 -17.81
N LEU A 93 -0.97 -3.80 -16.88
CA LEU A 93 0.12 -4.73 -17.16
C LEU A 93 -0.31 -6.18 -16.91
N PRO A 94 0.16 -7.13 -17.74
CA PRO A 94 0.07 -8.54 -17.41
C PRO A 94 0.97 -8.85 -16.20
N ALA A 95 0.64 -9.90 -15.44
CA ALA A 95 1.35 -10.26 -14.21
C ALA A 95 2.87 -10.37 -14.37
N ALA A 96 3.35 -10.94 -15.49
CA ALA A 96 4.78 -11.09 -15.77
C ALA A 96 5.53 -9.75 -15.82
N GLU A 97 4.92 -8.70 -16.39
CA GLU A 97 5.51 -7.35 -16.44
C GLU A 97 5.42 -6.66 -15.08
N VAL A 98 4.34 -6.86 -14.31
CA VAL A 98 4.25 -6.35 -12.93
C VAL A 98 5.36 -6.94 -12.07
N TYR A 99 5.59 -8.24 -12.18
CA TYR A 99 6.67 -8.94 -11.50
C TYR A 99 8.04 -8.43 -11.94
N ARG A 100 8.23 -8.14 -13.23
CA ARG A 100 9.48 -7.55 -13.74
C ARG A 100 9.74 -6.17 -13.12
N VAL A 101 8.71 -5.32 -13.04
CA VAL A 101 8.81 -4.02 -12.34
C VAL A 101 9.17 -4.22 -10.87
N ALA A 102 8.49 -5.13 -10.18
CA ALA A 102 8.77 -5.43 -8.77
C ALA A 102 10.21 -5.90 -8.55
N LEU A 103 10.73 -6.77 -9.44
CA LEU A 103 12.12 -7.24 -9.40
C LEU A 103 13.11 -6.10 -9.61
N VAL A 104 12.89 -5.23 -10.61
CA VAL A 104 13.79 -4.09 -10.87
C VAL A 104 13.80 -3.11 -9.69
N VAL A 105 12.64 -2.71 -9.18
CA VAL A 105 12.56 -1.82 -8.01
C VAL A 105 13.24 -2.45 -6.80
N THR A 106 13.01 -3.74 -6.54
CA THR A 106 13.67 -4.48 -5.45
C THR A 106 15.19 -4.50 -5.63
N ALA A 107 15.67 -4.79 -6.84
CA ALA A 107 17.10 -4.83 -7.14
C ALA A 107 17.76 -3.47 -6.93
N ILE A 108 17.11 -2.37 -7.34
CA ILE A 108 17.61 -1.01 -7.11
C ILE A 108 17.73 -0.73 -5.62
N CYS A 109 16.66 -0.96 -4.84
CA CYS A 109 16.68 -0.76 -3.38
C CYS A 109 17.82 -1.55 -2.70
N LEU A 110 17.92 -2.84 -3.02
CA LEU A 110 18.93 -3.71 -2.42
C LEU A 110 20.35 -3.34 -2.84
N THR A 111 20.54 -2.92 -4.09
CA THR A 111 21.86 -2.48 -4.60
C THR A 111 22.33 -1.26 -3.83
N PHE A 112 21.51 -0.22 -3.70
CA PHE A 112 21.89 1.00 -2.98
C PHE A 112 22.04 0.77 -1.48
N ALA A 113 21.18 -0.05 -0.86
CA ALA A 113 21.32 -0.42 0.56
C ALA A 113 22.63 -1.18 0.82
N THR A 114 22.96 -2.14 -0.04
CA THR A 114 24.21 -2.93 0.06
C THR A 114 25.43 -2.04 -0.16
N ALA A 115 25.40 -1.19 -1.20
CA ALA A 115 26.47 -0.25 -1.48
C ALA A 115 26.68 0.72 -0.30
N PHE A 116 25.60 1.25 0.29
CA PHE A 116 25.66 2.11 1.47
C PHE A 116 26.32 1.40 2.65
N ALA A 117 25.90 0.17 2.95
CA ALA A 117 26.46 -0.62 4.04
C ALA A 117 27.96 -0.90 3.82
N VAL A 118 28.34 -1.30 2.61
CA VAL A 118 29.74 -1.64 2.28
C VAL A 118 30.65 -0.41 2.29
N VAL A 119 30.25 0.66 1.58
CA VAL A 119 31.03 1.91 1.49
C VAL A 119 31.13 2.57 2.87
N GLY A 120 30.04 2.56 3.64
CA GLY A 120 30.01 3.04 5.02
C GLY A 120 30.95 2.26 5.94
N ALA A 121 30.96 0.93 5.86
CA ALA A 121 31.87 0.10 6.65
C ALA A 121 33.35 0.31 6.32
N VAL A 122 33.67 0.56 5.04
CA VAL A 122 35.05 0.88 4.60
C VAL A 122 35.49 2.29 5.02
N GLY A 123 34.57 3.14 5.50
CA GLY A 123 34.86 4.48 5.98
C GLY A 123 34.79 5.58 4.91
N TRP A 124 34.25 5.29 3.73
CA TRP A 124 34.07 6.27 2.64
C TRP A 124 32.76 7.05 2.82
N TYR A 125 32.65 7.76 3.94
CA TYR A 125 31.39 8.33 4.42
C TYR A 125 30.73 9.33 3.47
N ALA A 126 31.51 10.18 2.79
CA ALA A 126 30.98 11.14 1.83
C ALA A 126 30.26 10.45 0.65
N LEU A 127 30.78 9.32 0.17
CA LEU A 127 30.12 8.53 -0.87
C LEU A 127 28.90 7.81 -0.30
N ALA A 128 29.00 7.24 0.90
CA ALA A 128 27.89 6.57 1.57
C ALA A 128 26.68 7.51 1.74
N ASP A 129 26.89 8.73 2.23
CA ASP A 129 25.83 9.73 2.44
C ASP A 129 25.10 10.11 1.12
N PHE A 130 25.74 9.95 -0.04
CA PHE A 130 25.14 10.25 -1.35
C PHE A 130 24.28 9.10 -1.94
N LEU A 131 24.53 7.85 -1.55
CA LEU A 131 23.84 6.67 -2.08
C LEU A 131 22.31 6.65 -1.85
N PRO A 132 21.77 6.98 -0.67
CA PRO A 132 20.32 7.01 -0.48
C PRO A 132 19.65 8.09 -1.35
N LEU A 133 20.29 9.25 -1.56
CA LEU A 133 19.79 10.29 -2.48
C LEU A 133 19.69 9.76 -3.91
N CYS A 134 20.72 9.04 -4.37
CA CYS A 134 20.73 8.41 -5.69
C CYS A 134 19.58 7.42 -5.86
N MET A 135 19.32 6.58 -4.85
CA MET A 135 18.21 5.63 -4.88
C MET A 135 16.86 6.36 -5.04
N TYR A 136 16.58 7.34 -4.18
CA TYR A 136 15.31 8.07 -4.20
C TYR A 136 15.12 8.85 -5.50
N PHE A 137 16.19 9.49 -6.01
CA PHE A 137 16.18 10.15 -7.31
C PHE A 137 15.89 9.16 -8.44
N MET A 138 16.54 8.00 -8.44
CA MET A 138 16.34 6.96 -9.45
C MET A 138 14.93 6.38 -9.41
N MET A 139 14.32 6.23 -8.22
CA MET A 139 12.92 5.82 -8.09
C MET A 139 11.95 6.86 -8.64
N ALA A 140 12.18 8.15 -8.34
CA ALA A 140 11.38 9.23 -8.89
C ALA A 140 11.51 9.29 -10.42
N LEU A 141 12.73 9.15 -10.95
CA LEU A 141 12.99 9.09 -12.38
C LEU A 141 12.29 7.89 -13.03
N LEU A 142 12.34 6.71 -12.42
CA LEU A 142 11.65 5.52 -12.91
C LEU A 142 10.13 5.71 -12.95
N LEU A 143 9.55 6.57 -12.11
CA LEU A 143 8.13 6.85 -12.14
C LEU A 143 7.73 7.82 -13.27
N VAL A 144 8.48 8.91 -13.44
CA VAL A 144 8.05 10.04 -14.30
C VAL A 144 8.76 10.13 -15.65
N ALA A 145 9.89 9.43 -15.84
CA ALA A 145 10.70 9.60 -17.05
C ALA A 145 9.99 9.02 -18.28
N PRO A 146 9.83 9.80 -19.37
CA PRO A 146 9.19 9.38 -20.62
C PRO A 146 10.17 8.56 -21.50
N VAL A 147 10.76 7.52 -20.92
CA VAL A 147 11.72 6.61 -21.57
C VAL A 147 11.05 5.27 -21.84
N ASP A 148 11.27 4.64 -22.99
CA ASP A 148 10.69 3.32 -23.29
C ASP A 148 11.40 2.18 -22.53
N TYR A 149 11.19 2.15 -21.22
CA TYR A 149 11.68 1.16 -20.27
C TYR A 149 10.55 0.76 -19.34
N LEU A 150 10.44 -0.53 -19.00
CA LEU A 150 9.40 -1.08 -18.11
C LEU A 150 7.97 -0.61 -18.43
N ASN A 151 7.59 -0.65 -19.71
CA ASN A 151 6.29 -0.19 -20.22
C ASN A 151 5.96 1.25 -19.80
N MET A 152 6.45 2.20 -20.60
CA MET A 152 6.27 3.63 -20.37
C MET A 152 4.80 4.07 -20.23
N PRO A 153 3.85 3.63 -21.08
CA PRO A 153 2.42 3.96 -20.89
C PRO A 153 1.87 3.58 -19.52
N SER A 154 2.18 2.37 -19.02
CA SER A 154 1.73 1.91 -17.71
C SER A 154 2.38 2.68 -16.56
N ARG A 155 3.67 3.03 -16.67
CA ARG A 155 4.37 3.84 -15.66
C ARG A 155 3.78 5.25 -15.56
N LEU A 156 3.54 5.90 -16.70
CA LEU A 156 2.91 7.22 -16.73
C LEU A 156 1.47 7.17 -16.22
N PHE A 157 0.69 6.15 -16.58
CA PHE A 157 -0.65 5.92 -16.02
C PHE A 157 -0.62 5.80 -14.48
N PHE A 158 0.32 5.03 -13.92
CA PHE A 158 0.48 4.92 -12.48
C PHE A 158 0.92 6.27 -11.86
N GLY A 159 1.84 7.00 -12.49
CA GLY A 159 2.27 8.34 -12.07
C GLY A 159 1.14 9.37 -12.05
N GLU A 160 0.32 9.41 -13.11
CA GLU A 160 -0.88 10.24 -13.19
C GLU A 160 -1.91 9.87 -12.10
N THR A 161 -2.10 8.57 -11.87
CA THR A 161 -2.99 8.08 -10.80
C THR A 161 -2.47 8.48 -9.42
N LEU A 162 -1.17 8.35 -9.17
CA LEU A 162 -0.56 8.79 -7.92
C LEU A 162 -0.70 10.31 -7.74
N GLN A 163 -0.49 11.11 -8.78
CA GLN A 163 -0.69 12.55 -8.74
C GLN A 163 -2.14 12.91 -8.39
N ARG A 164 -3.12 12.27 -9.05
CA ARG A 164 -4.55 12.44 -8.76
C ARG A 164 -4.91 12.06 -7.33
N VAL A 165 -4.28 11.02 -6.79
CA VAL A 165 -4.49 10.58 -5.40
C VAL A 165 -3.87 11.56 -4.40
N LEU A 166 -2.66 12.07 -4.66
CA LEU A 166 -1.99 13.04 -3.79
C LEU A 166 -2.65 14.43 -3.81
N VAL A 167 -3.32 14.78 -4.91
CA VAL A 167 -4.08 16.02 -5.08
C VAL A 167 -5.52 15.69 -5.46
N PRO A 168 -6.35 15.23 -4.50
CA PRO A 168 -7.72 14.80 -4.78
C PRO A 168 -8.63 16.03 -4.91
N ILE A 169 -8.67 16.63 -6.11
CA ILE A 169 -9.56 17.77 -6.43
C ILE A 169 -10.60 17.42 -7.50
N GLN A 170 -10.36 16.32 -8.21
CA GLN A 170 -11.19 15.79 -9.29
C GLN A 170 -12.09 14.64 -8.81
N ASP A 171 -12.99 14.20 -9.70
CA ASP A 171 -13.80 13.00 -9.48
C ASP A 171 -12.91 11.77 -9.27
N VAL A 172 -13.33 10.92 -8.33
CA VAL A 172 -12.54 9.77 -7.90
C VAL A 172 -12.86 8.56 -8.77
N SER A 173 -11.90 8.16 -9.61
CA SER A 173 -12.01 6.93 -10.40
C SER A 173 -11.76 5.67 -9.56
N TRP A 174 -12.05 4.49 -10.12
CA TRP A 174 -11.73 3.20 -9.50
C TRP A 174 -10.24 3.07 -9.18
N SER A 175 -9.36 3.45 -10.11
CA SER A 175 -7.91 3.40 -9.91
C SER A 175 -7.44 4.31 -8.80
N ASP A 176 -8.04 5.51 -8.67
CA ASP A 176 -7.69 6.47 -7.62
C ASP A 176 -8.13 5.93 -6.25
N PHE A 177 -9.33 5.33 -6.18
CA PHE A 177 -9.83 4.67 -4.97
C PHE A 177 -8.94 3.50 -4.55
N LEU A 178 -8.63 2.59 -5.48
CA LEU A 178 -7.83 1.39 -5.21
C LEU A 178 -6.42 1.76 -4.73
N LEU A 179 -5.74 2.68 -5.42
CA LEU A 179 -4.41 3.13 -5.05
C LEU A 179 -4.41 3.82 -3.68
N ALA A 180 -5.37 4.72 -3.45
CA ALA A 180 -5.46 5.44 -2.18
C ALA A 180 -5.73 4.48 -1.00
N ASP A 181 -6.55 3.45 -1.18
CA ASP A 181 -6.79 2.44 -0.15
C ASP A 181 -5.53 1.59 0.11
N ILE A 182 -4.76 1.26 -0.94
CA ILE A 182 -3.45 0.61 -0.77
C ILE A 182 -2.50 1.50 0.02
N MET A 183 -2.48 2.81 -0.25
CA MET A 183 -1.65 3.76 0.48
C MET A 183 -1.99 3.84 1.98
N THR A 184 -3.24 3.59 2.39
CA THR A 184 -3.56 3.54 3.84
C THR A 184 -2.78 2.46 4.58
N SER A 185 -2.55 1.32 3.93
CA SER A 185 -1.74 0.24 4.48
C SER A 185 -0.23 0.49 4.37
N LEU A 186 0.17 1.57 3.67
CA LEU A 186 1.53 2.09 3.60
C LEU A 186 1.76 3.30 4.51
N SER A 187 0.82 3.67 5.38
CA SER A 187 0.95 4.82 6.30
C SER A 187 2.29 4.84 7.05
N LYS A 188 2.70 3.71 7.65
CA LYS A 188 4.01 3.62 8.31
C LYS A 188 5.17 3.86 7.34
N SER A 189 5.12 3.34 6.12
CA SER A 189 6.14 3.55 5.09
C SER A 189 6.22 5.02 4.69
N THR A 190 5.09 5.72 4.60
CA THR A 190 5.03 7.16 4.33
C THR A 190 5.67 7.97 5.47
N GLY A 191 5.40 7.60 6.73
CA GLY A 191 6.07 8.18 7.89
C GLY A 191 7.58 7.90 7.90
N ASP A 192 7.99 6.65 7.64
CA ASP A 192 9.40 6.25 7.54
C ASP A 192 10.11 6.98 6.38
N LEU A 193 9.43 7.21 5.25
CA LEU A 193 9.95 7.99 4.13
C LEU A 193 10.15 9.46 4.51
N SER A 194 9.21 10.04 5.26
CA SER A 194 9.34 11.40 5.79
C SER A 194 10.51 11.52 6.78
N LYS A 195 10.74 10.50 7.62
CA LYS A 195 11.96 10.41 8.45
C LYS A 195 13.22 10.34 7.61
N ALA A 196 13.27 9.48 6.59
CA ALA A 196 14.42 9.36 5.69
C ALA A 196 14.75 10.70 5.03
N TRP A 197 13.76 11.39 4.46
CA TRP A 197 13.96 12.70 3.83
C TRP A 197 14.40 13.78 4.81
N SER A 198 13.80 13.82 6.00
CA SER A 198 14.21 14.76 7.04
C SER A 198 15.67 14.53 7.45
N ALA A 199 16.11 13.27 7.49
CA ALA A 199 17.50 12.92 7.82
C ALA A 199 18.45 13.32 6.70
N LEU A 200 18.08 13.10 5.44
CA LEU A 200 18.88 13.51 4.28
C LEU A 200 18.99 15.04 4.16
N LEU A 201 17.92 15.78 4.49
CA LEU A 201 17.91 17.24 4.49
C LEU A 201 18.69 17.86 5.65
N ALA A 202 18.83 17.13 6.77
CA ALA A 202 19.63 17.58 7.91
C ALA A 202 21.14 17.60 7.62
N GLY A 203 21.60 16.88 6.59
CA GLY A 203 22.99 16.87 6.13
C GLY A 203 23.62 15.47 6.14
N PRO A 204 24.90 15.35 5.75
CA PRO A 204 25.60 14.08 5.63
C PRO A 204 25.89 13.47 7.01
N ALA A 205 25.09 12.49 7.40
CA ALA A 205 25.07 11.95 8.77
C ALA A 205 26.38 11.23 9.14
N LEU A 206 26.89 10.36 8.25
CA LEU A 206 28.12 9.61 8.51
C LEU A 206 29.35 10.52 8.48
N THR A 207 29.40 11.45 7.54
CA THR A 207 30.50 12.42 7.44
C THR A 207 30.56 13.33 8.67
N SER A 208 29.41 13.78 9.16
CA SER A 208 29.31 14.57 10.39
C SER A 208 29.81 13.78 11.60
N LEU A 209 29.36 12.53 11.77
CA LEU A 209 29.79 11.66 12.86
C LEU A 209 31.31 11.41 12.86
N ALA A 210 31.88 11.21 11.67
CA ALA A 210 33.32 11.02 11.51
C ALA A 210 34.12 12.27 11.93
N ASN A 211 33.68 13.46 11.51
CA ASN A 211 34.35 14.72 11.87
C ASN A 211 34.32 14.98 13.39
N THR A 212 33.21 14.66 14.05
CA THR A 212 33.10 14.75 15.53
C THR A 212 34.02 13.76 16.22
N SER A 213 34.24 12.56 15.68
CA SER A 213 35.17 11.58 16.25
C SER A 213 36.64 11.99 16.16
N THR A 214 37.01 12.81 15.17
CA THR A 214 38.39 13.30 14.95
C THR A 214 38.75 14.57 15.72
N THR A 215 37.76 15.32 16.21
CA THR A 215 37.98 16.52 17.00
C THR A 215 37.71 16.21 18.47
N SER A 216 38.57 16.67 19.38
CA SER A 216 38.39 16.56 20.84
C SER A 216 37.23 17.43 21.37
N ALA A 217 36.12 17.48 20.63
CA ALA A 217 34.89 18.19 20.94
C ALA A 217 33.86 17.24 21.60
N ALA A 218 34.33 16.27 22.37
CA ALA A 218 33.50 15.32 23.13
C ALA A 218 32.83 15.94 24.36
N GLU A 219 32.97 17.26 24.60
CA GLU A 219 32.41 17.92 25.79
C GLU A 219 30.99 18.49 25.59
N ASN A 220 30.47 18.55 24.36
CA ASN A 220 29.05 18.81 24.13
C ASN A 220 28.51 17.74 23.19
N GLY A 221 27.89 16.72 23.77
CA GLY A 221 27.28 15.58 23.08
C GLY A 221 26.38 16.02 21.93
N THR A 222 26.96 16.17 20.75
CA THR A 222 26.24 16.37 19.51
C THR A 222 25.80 14.98 19.09
N GLU A 223 24.73 14.52 19.76
CA GLU A 223 23.97 13.37 19.32
C GLU A 223 23.71 13.53 17.82
N VAL A 224 23.97 12.47 17.05
CA VAL A 224 23.46 12.34 15.70
C VAL A 224 22.01 12.78 15.79
N ARG A 225 21.64 13.83 15.06
CA ARG A 225 20.31 14.42 15.14
C ARG A 225 19.34 13.44 14.47
N VAL A 226 19.02 12.36 15.18
CA VAL A 226 18.04 11.37 14.78
C VAL A 226 16.76 12.14 14.64
N VAL A 227 16.20 12.10 13.43
CA VAL A 227 14.94 12.79 13.13
C VAL A 227 13.92 12.33 14.14
N ASP A 228 13.41 13.30 14.90
CA ASP A 228 12.39 13.07 15.89
C ASP A 228 11.21 12.33 15.21
N PRO A 229 10.86 11.11 15.66
CA PRO A 229 9.69 10.39 15.17
C PRO A 229 8.38 11.18 15.34
N LEU A 230 8.35 12.18 16.23
CA LEU A 230 7.25 13.12 16.43
C LEU A 230 7.38 14.43 15.66
N GLY A 231 8.43 14.60 14.86
CA GLY A 231 8.57 15.74 13.98
C GLY A 231 7.29 15.92 13.18
N LEU A 232 6.75 17.15 13.18
CA LEU A 232 5.52 17.49 12.47
C LEU A 232 5.46 16.92 11.04
N PRO A 233 6.56 16.90 10.24
CA PRO A 233 6.56 16.27 8.92
C PRO A 233 6.30 14.75 8.92
N VAL A 234 6.75 14.03 9.95
CA VAL A 234 6.58 12.58 10.08
C VAL A 234 5.14 12.27 10.44
N LEU A 235 4.57 13.01 11.40
CA LEU A 235 3.18 12.84 11.82
C LEU A 235 2.21 13.16 10.67
N ILE A 236 2.45 14.24 9.92
CA ILE A 236 1.67 14.57 8.72
C ILE A 236 1.76 13.43 7.70
N ALA A 237 2.97 12.91 7.45
CA ALA A 237 3.18 11.84 6.49
C ALA A 237 2.49 10.52 6.90
N LEU A 238 2.47 10.18 8.19
CA LEU A 238 1.69 9.04 8.72
C LEU A 238 0.19 9.20 8.45
N CYS A 239 -0.35 10.40 8.70
CA CYS A 239 -1.77 10.70 8.51
C CYS A 239 -2.16 10.88 7.04
N LEU A 240 -1.22 11.20 6.15
CA LEU A 240 -1.48 11.61 4.76
C LEU A 240 -2.37 10.64 3.97
N PRO A 241 -2.15 9.31 3.98
CA PRO A 241 -3.03 8.39 3.26
C PRO A 241 -4.49 8.42 3.75
N TYR A 242 -4.70 8.62 5.05
CA TYR A 242 -6.04 8.71 5.65
C TYR A 242 -6.69 10.06 5.34
N ILE A 243 -5.90 11.16 5.31
CA ILE A 243 -6.37 12.48 4.86
C ILE A 243 -6.85 12.41 3.41
N ILE A 244 -6.07 11.77 2.53
CA ILE A 244 -6.44 11.58 1.13
C ILE A 244 -7.77 10.84 1.00
N ARG A 245 -7.92 9.70 1.68
CA ARG A 245 -9.18 8.93 1.63
C ARG A 245 -10.36 9.68 2.24
N PHE A 246 -10.14 10.40 3.33
CA PHE A 246 -11.15 11.29 3.92
C PHE A 246 -11.66 12.31 2.90
N ILE A 247 -10.75 13.03 2.23
CA ILE A 247 -11.10 14.04 1.22
C ILE A 247 -11.81 13.40 0.02
N GLN A 248 -11.28 12.29 -0.51
CA GLN A 248 -11.89 11.56 -1.62
C GLN A 248 -13.33 11.14 -1.30
N CYS A 249 -13.59 10.63 -0.10
CA CYS A 249 -14.94 10.26 0.33
C CYS A 249 -15.89 11.48 0.38
N LEU A 250 -15.42 12.63 0.85
CA LEU A 250 -16.22 13.87 0.85
C LEU A 250 -16.50 14.38 -0.57
N ILE A 251 -15.54 14.27 -1.49
CA ILE A 251 -15.71 14.61 -2.90
C ILE A 251 -16.78 13.73 -3.53
N VAL A 252 -16.68 12.41 -3.38
CA VAL A 252 -17.68 11.47 -3.94
C VAL A 252 -19.06 11.72 -3.33
N TYR A 253 -19.15 12.03 -2.04
CA TYR A 253 -20.42 12.43 -1.43
C TYR A 253 -21.01 13.69 -2.07
N ARG A 254 -20.18 14.72 -2.25
CA ARG A 254 -20.61 15.99 -2.86
C ARG A 254 -21.08 15.81 -4.30
N THR A 255 -20.45 14.92 -5.07
CA THR A 255 -20.77 14.73 -6.50
C THR A 255 -21.93 13.77 -6.71
N THR A 256 -22.06 12.71 -5.90
CA THR A 256 -23.08 11.66 -6.09
C THR A 256 -24.28 11.75 -5.13
N GLY A 257 -24.17 12.51 -4.03
CA GLY A 257 -25.15 12.53 -2.95
C GLY A 257 -25.18 11.26 -2.08
N ASN A 258 -24.29 10.28 -2.33
CA ASN A 258 -24.31 8.99 -1.62
C ASN A 258 -23.83 9.12 -0.16
N ARG A 259 -24.79 9.13 0.78
CA ARG A 259 -24.54 9.24 2.23
C ARG A 259 -23.60 8.17 2.79
N SER A 260 -23.49 7.00 2.16
CA SER A 260 -22.51 5.98 2.56
C SER A 260 -21.09 6.55 2.56
N GLN A 261 -20.75 7.46 1.63
CA GLN A 261 -19.43 8.05 1.57
C GLN A 261 -19.13 9.01 2.74
N LEU A 262 -20.14 9.62 3.36
CA LEU A 262 -19.93 10.40 4.58
C LEU A 262 -19.56 9.50 5.76
N LEU A 263 -20.20 8.33 5.87
CA LEU A 263 -19.83 7.31 6.85
C LEU A 263 -18.41 6.80 6.58
N ASN A 264 -18.05 6.61 5.31
CA ASN A 264 -16.69 6.23 4.91
C ASN A 264 -15.66 7.29 5.29
N ALA A 265 -15.98 8.58 5.09
CA ALA A 265 -15.14 9.69 5.53
C ALA A 265 -14.96 9.64 7.06
N LEU A 266 -16.05 9.46 7.83
CA LEU A 266 -15.98 9.34 9.28
C LEU A 266 -15.08 8.16 9.71
N LYS A 267 -15.15 7.02 9.02
CA LYS A 267 -14.25 5.88 9.25
C LYS A 267 -12.79 6.31 9.14
N TYR A 268 -12.38 6.94 8.03
CA TYR A 268 -10.99 7.40 7.89
C TYR A 268 -10.63 8.50 8.90
N ALA A 269 -11.59 9.33 9.32
CA ALA A 269 -11.37 10.34 10.35
C ALA A 269 -11.01 9.74 11.72
N THR A 270 -11.52 8.54 12.04
CA THR A 270 -11.16 7.84 13.29
C THR A 270 -9.68 7.43 13.36
N ALA A 271 -8.97 7.37 12.22
CA ALA A 271 -7.55 7.07 12.20
C ALA A 271 -6.69 8.23 12.73
N PHE A 272 -7.15 9.49 12.65
CA PHE A 272 -6.37 10.64 13.10
C PHE A 272 -6.08 10.64 14.60
N PRO A 273 -7.07 10.54 15.51
CA PRO A 273 -6.78 10.45 16.93
C PRO A 273 -5.98 9.19 17.28
N ALA A 274 -6.25 8.06 16.58
CA ALA A 274 -5.50 6.81 16.78
C ALA A 274 -3.99 7.00 16.49
N LEU A 275 -3.64 7.61 15.35
CA LEU A 275 -2.26 7.84 14.95
C LEU A 275 -1.56 8.91 15.81
N VAL A 276 -2.22 10.05 16.05
CA VAL A 276 -1.65 11.15 16.84
C VAL A 276 -1.37 10.71 18.27
N LEU A 277 -2.34 10.07 18.93
CA LEU A 277 -2.15 9.60 20.29
C LEU A 277 -1.13 8.46 20.37
N THR A 278 -1.03 7.59 19.35
CA THR A 278 0.03 6.56 19.25
C THR A 278 1.41 7.18 19.20
N ALA A 279 1.59 8.24 18.41
CA ALA A 279 2.88 8.91 18.27
C ALA A 279 3.31 9.57 19.60
N ILE A 280 2.38 10.24 20.29
CA ILE A 280 2.67 10.87 21.58
C ILE A 280 2.92 9.81 22.66
N GLU A 281 2.11 8.75 22.69
CA GLU A 281 2.29 7.66 23.66
C GLU A 281 3.68 7.02 23.53
N HIS A 282 4.18 6.84 22.30
CA HIS A 282 5.51 6.30 22.04
C HIS A 282 6.63 7.13 22.69
N GLU A 283 6.54 8.46 22.64
CA GLU A 283 7.52 9.35 23.28
C GLU A 283 7.49 9.20 24.81
N TYR A 284 6.31 9.14 25.41
CA TYR A 284 6.17 8.90 26.85
C TYR A 284 6.75 7.54 27.23
N HIS A 285 6.52 6.51 26.42
CA HIS A 285 7.04 5.17 26.65
C HIS A 285 8.57 5.13 26.57
N ILE A 286 9.19 5.76 25.56
CA ILE A 286 10.66 5.88 25.44
C ILE A 286 11.25 6.61 26.65
N LEU A 287 10.58 7.67 27.13
CA LEU A 287 11.02 8.44 28.29
C LEU A 287 10.78 7.71 29.63
N GLY A 288 10.17 6.52 29.62
CA GLY A 288 9.80 5.78 30.83
C GLY A 288 8.74 6.49 31.68
N ARG A 289 7.92 7.34 31.06
CA ARG A 289 6.91 8.15 31.73
C ARG A 289 5.51 7.57 31.51
N ARG A 290 4.65 7.70 32.51
CA ARG A 290 3.24 7.37 32.37
C ARG A 290 2.56 8.34 31.40
N TYR A 291 1.94 7.82 30.35
CA TYR A 291 1.18 8.61 29.40
C TYR A 291 -0.18 9.05 30.00
N PRO A 292 -0.48 10.35 30.11
CA PRO A 292 -1.70 10.83 30.77
C PRO A 292 -2.99 10.56 29.98
N LEU A 293 -2.90 10.40 28.66
CA LEU A 293 -4.05 10.14 27.77
C LEU A 293 -4.13 8.68 27.32
N TYR A 294 -3.59 7.75 28.12
CA TYR A 294 -3.53 6.33 27.79
C TYR A 294 -4.91 5.73 27.49
N ASP A 295 -5.92 6.04 28.31
CA ASP A 295 -7.28 5.52 28.10
C ASP A 295 -7.91 6.10 26.82
N ALA A 296 -7.65 7.38 26.52
CA ALA A 296 -8.12 8.01 25.29
C ALA A 296 -7.45 7.39 24.04
N TRP A 297 -6.15 7.07 24.14
CA TRP A 297 -5.43 6.34 23.11
C TRP A 297 -6.03 4.95 22.87
N LEU A 298 -6.27 4.17 23.93
CA LEU A 298 -6.92 2.85 23.82
C LEU A 298 -8.29 2.95 23.16
N VAL A 299 -9.12 3.91 23.56
CA VAL A 299 -10.44 4.13 22.95
C VAL A 299 -10.30 4.50 21.48
N ALA A 300 -9.39 5.40 21.11
CA ALA A 300 -9.17 5.78 19.72
C ALA A 300 -8.72 4.59 18.85
N MET A 301 -7.79 3.79 19.36
CA MET A 301 -7.32 2.58 18.68
C MET A 301 -8.44 1.55 18.51
N PHE A 302 -9.25 1.34 19.54
CA PHE A 302 -10.37 0.40 19.52
C PHE A 302 -11.47 0.84 18.56
N VAL A 303 -11.89 2.11 18.62
CA VAL A 303 -12.90 2.69 17.71
C VAL A 303 -12.45 2.59 16.26
N ASN A 304 -11.21 3.00 15.96
CA ASN A 304 -10.66 2.91 14.60
C ASN A 304 -10.61 1.47 14.09
N SER A 305 -10.17 0.53 14.94
CA SER A 305 -10.07 -0.89 14.58
C SER A 305 -11.43 -1.52 14.31
N LEU A 306 -12.40 -1.32 15.22
CA LEU A 306 -13.75 -1.90 15.09
C LEU A 306 -14.52 -1.29 13.92
N TYR A 307 -14.51 0.03 13.78
CA TYR A 307 -15.24 0.67 12.68
C TYR A 307 -14.67 0.25 11.34
N SER A 308 -13.34 0.23 11.21
CA SER A 308 -12.73 -0.18 9.96
C SER A 308 -12.92 -1.68 9.66
N TYR A 309 -12.92 -2.54 10.68
CA TYR A 309 -13.24 -3.97 10.52
C TYR A 309 -14.69 -4.17 10.06
N TYR A 310 -15.64 -3.48 10.70
CA TYR A 310 -17.04 -3.47 10.27
C TYR A 310 -17.17 -3.04 8.81
N TRP A 311 -16.48 -1.96 8.43
CA TRP A 311 -16.50 -1.44 7.06
C TRP A 311 -15.98 -2.45 6.05
N ASP A 312 -14.85 -3.11 6.35
CA ASP A 312 -14.26 -4.11 5.46
C ASP A 312 -15.27 -5.23 5.18
N LEU A 313 -15.92 -5.78 6.21
CA LEU A 313 -16.85 -6.89 6.05
C LEU A 313 -18.19 -6.49 5.40
N GLU A 314 -18.85 -5.47 5.95
CA GLU A 314 -20.21 -5.12 5.59
C GLU A 314 -20.24 -4.35 4.25
N MET A 315 -19.31 -3.41 4.06
CA MET A 315 -19.38 -2.46 2.94
C MET A 315 -18.47 -2.86 1.78
N ASP A 316 -17.20 -3.16 2.05
CA ASP A 316 -16.24 -3.45 0.98
C ASP A 316 -16.39 -4.88 0.46
N TRP A 317 -16.67 -5.83 1.35
CA TRP A 317 -16.81 -7.24 1.02
C TRP A 317 -18.25 -7.65 0.71
N ASP A 318 -19.23 -6.78 0.99
CA ASP A 318 -20.68 -7.05 0.83
C ASP A 318 -21.07 -8.40 1.47
N MET A 319 -20.54 -8.67 2.66
CA MET A 319 -20.84 -9.85 3.46
C MET A 319 -21.65 -9.45 4.70
N PRO A 320 -22.95 -9.18 4.55
CA PRO A 320 -23.77 -8.63 5.62
C PRO A 320 -23.76 -9.54 6.83
N TRP A 321 -23.40 -9.00 7.99
CA TRP A 321 -23.30 -9.75 9.25
C TRP A 321 -24.46 -9.43 10.20
N LEU A 322 -24.91 -8.17 10.21
CA LEU A 322 -25.94 -7.68 11.13
C LEU A 322 -27.37 -7.93 10.61
N VAL A 323 -27.58 -7.72 9.31
CA VAL A 323 -28.90 -7.83 8.67
C VAL A 323 -28.91 -9.02 7.71
N GLN A 324 -29.09 -10.22 8.27
CA GLN A 324 -29.35 -11.43 7.49
C GLN A 324 -30.77 -11.93 7.74
N PRO A 325 -31.64 -11.95 6.72
CA PRO A 325 -32.86 -12.76 6.78
C PRO A 325 -32.47 -14.25 6.82
N GLY A 326 -32.68 -14.93 7.96
CA GLY A 326 -32.48 -16.39 8.10
C GLY A 326 -31.04 -16.88 8.26
N GLY A 327 -30.13 -16.06 8.78
CA GLY A 327 -28.71 -16.41 8.95
C GLY A 327 -28.44 -17.68 9.76
N ARG A 328 -27.45 -18.48 9.34
CA ARG A 328 -26.97 -19.67 10.07
C ARG A 328 -26.17 -19.22 11.30
N THR A 329 -26.68 -19.52 12.49
CA THR A 329 -25.98 -19.27 13.75
C THR A 329 -25.02 -20.40 14.06
N VAL A 330 -23.73 -20.10 14.27
CA VAL A 330 -22.76 -21.04 14.83
C VAL A 330 -22.77 -20.89 16.35
N LEU A 331 -22.88 -22.02 17.07
CA LEU A 331 -22.89 -22.08 18.54
C LEU A 331 -24.00 -21.25 19.24
N GLY A 332 -25.09 -20.90 18.53
CA GLY A 332 -26.23 -20.17 19.09
C GLY A 332 -25.99 -18.67 19.37
N ILE A 333 -24.76 -18.18 19.24
CA ILE A 333 -24.37 -16.80 19.59
C ILE A 333 -23.67 -16.08 18.43
N LEU A 334 -22.87 -16.79 17.63
CA LEU A 334 -22.05 -16.19 16.58
C LEU A 334 -22.70 -16.36 15.20
N ARG A 335 -23.20 -15.27 14.61
CA ARG A 335 -23.64 -15.26 13.21
C ARG A 335 -22.40 -15.25 12.30
N LEU A 336 -22.33 -16.11 11.30
CA LEU A 336 -21.28 -16.03 10.28
C LEU A 336 -21.62 -14.92 9.27
N PRO A 337 -20.63 -14.22 8.68
CA PRO A 337 -20.88 -13.27 7.58
C PRO A 337 -21.64 -13.95 6.43
N GLY A 338 -22.63 -13.25 5.88
CA GLY A 338 -23.54 -13.80 4.88
C GLY A 338 -22.84 -13.84 3.53
N LEU A 339 -22.46 -15.04 3.09
CA LEU A 339 -21.85 -15.20 1.77
C LEU A 339 -22.92 -15.18 0.68
N LYS A 340 -22.72 -14.37 -0.36
CA LYS A 340 -23.62 -14.35 -1.52
C LYS A 340 -23.50 -15.67 -2.30
N ILE A 341 -24.57 -16.01 -3.03
CA ILE A 341 -24.68 -17.27 -3.78
C ILE A 341 -23.64 -17.34 -4.90
N ASP A 342 -23.25 -16.20 -5.47
CA ASP A 342 -22.32 -16.03 -6.57
C ASP A 342 -20.87 -15.76 -6.14
N ALA A 343 -20.50 -16.18 -4.93
CA ALA A 343 -19.15 -16.00 -4.39
C ALA A 343 -18.07 -16.67 -5.25
N PHE A 344 -16.97 -15.95 -5.50
CA PHE A 344 -15.89 -16.40 -6.39
C PHE A 344 -14.96 -17.43 -5.73
N TYR A 345 -14.82 -17.36 -4.40
CA TYR A 345 -13.88 -18.20 -3.66
C TYR A 345 -14.60 -19.26 -2.81
N ARG A 346 -13.84 -20.21 -2.27
CA ARG A 346 -14.40 -21.20 -1.34
C ARG A 346 -14.81 -20.53 -0.02
N PRO A 347 -15.90 -20.95 0.65
CA PRO A 347 -16.34 -20.39 1.92
C PRO A 347 -15.25 -20.33 3.01
N SER A 348 -14.38 -21.34 3.07
CA SER A 348 -13.26 -21.38 4.01
C SER A 348 -12.26 -20.23 3.83
N TRP A 349 -12.10 -19.75 2.59
CA TRP A 349 -11.21 -18.64 2.27
C TRP A 349 -11.77 -17.32 2.82
N TYR A 350 -13.09 -17.09 2.73
CA TYR A 350 -13.72 -15.91 3.34
C TYR A 350 -13.65 -15.93 4.87
N VAL A 351 -13.82 -17.09 5.49
CA VAL A 351 -13.65 -17.25 6.95
C VAL A 351 -12.21 -16.92 7.35
N TRP A 352 -11.22 -17.45 6.64
CA TRP A 352 -9.81 -17.12 6.87
C TRP A 352 -9.54 -15.63 6.65
N ALA A 353 -10.07 -15.02 5.59
CA ALA A 353 -9.91 -13.60 5.30
C ALA A 353 -10.50 -12.74 6.43
N ALA A 354 -11.71 -13.04 6.90
CA ALA A 354 -12.36 -12.31 7.99
C ALA A 354 -11.58 -12.43 9.31
N LEU A 355 -11.18 -13.65 9.70
CA LEU A 355 -10.44 -13.88 10.94
C LEU A 355 -9.04 -13.25 10.90
N SER A 356 -8.32 -13.40 9.79
CA SER A 356 -7.00 -12.77 9.63
C SER A 356 -7.11 -11.24 9.57
N ASN A 357 -8.13 -10.67 8.92
CA ASN A 357 -8.37 -9.23 8.93
C ASN A 357 -8.62 -8.73 10.36
N LEU A 358 -9.41 -9.43 11.17
CA LEU A 358 -9.61 -9.07 12.58
C LEU A 358 -8.30 -9.11 13.38
N ALA A 359 -7.53 -10.20 13.25
CA ALA A 359 -6.26 -10.34 13.95
C ALA A 359 -5.27 -9.22 13.58
N LEU A 360 -5.18 -8.89 12.28
CA LEU A 360 -4.30 -7.84 11.78
C LEU A 360 -4.79 -6.43 12.16
N ARG A 361 -6.10 -6.19 12.24
CA ARG A 361 -6.68 -4.94 12.78
C ARG A 361 -6.34 -4.74 14.26
N LEU A 362 -6.17 -5.83 15.01
CA LEU A 362 -5.74 -5.82 16.40
C LEU A 362 -4.22 -5.90 16.57
N ALA A 363 -3.44 -5.84 15.49
CA ALA A 363 -1.99 -5.98 15.55
C ALA A 363 -1.30 -4.89 16.38
N TRP A 364 -1.94 -3.73 16.57
CA TRP A 364 -1.44 -2.67 17.46
C TRP A 364 -1.31 -3.11 18.93
N THR A 365 -2.00 -4.18 19.34
CA THR A 365 -1.90 -4.74 20.69
C THR A 365 -0.51 -5.26 21.04
N HIS A 366 0.40 -5.45 20.05
CA HIS A 366 1.81 -5.72 20.33
C HIS A 366 2.47 -4.65 21.21
N ARG A 367 1.98 -3.41 21.16
CA ARG A 367 2.47 -2.28 21.98
C ARG A 367 2.07 -2.42 23.45
N LEU A 368 1.11 -3.29 23.77
CA LEU A 368 0.72 -3.62 25.14
C LEU A 368 1.58 -4.74 25.74
N MET A 369 2.37 -5.43 24.91
CA MET A 369 3.12 -6.63 25.28
C MET A 369 4.60 -6.30 25.48
N GLY A 370 4.95 -5.86 26.70
CA GLY A 370 6.32 -5.56 27.08
C GLY A 370 7.00 -4.56 26.15
N ASN A 371 8.27 -4.78 25.83
CA ASN A 371 9.07 -3.88 24.98
C ASN A 371 9.13 -4.34 23.51
N LEU A 372 8.10 -5.02 22.98
CA LEU A 372 8.12 -5.48 21.59
C LEU A 372 8.20 -4.32 20.58
N GLU A 373 7.63 -3.16 20.91
CA GLU A 373 7.65 -1.99 20.03
C GLU A 373 9.03 -1.35 19.85
N SER A 374 10.00 -1.60 20.75
CA SER A 374 11.36 -1.07 20.60
C SER A 374 12.16 -1.80 19.52
N HIS A 375 11.67 -2.95 19.05
CA HIS A 375 12.34 -3.76 18.04
C HIS A 375 11.89 -3.35 16.63
N ASN A 376 12.80 -2.76 15.86
CA ASN A 376 12.55 -2.37 14.45
C ASN A 376 12.00 -3.52 13.59
N ALA A 377 12.44 -4.76 13.85
CA ALA A 377 11.95 -5.95 13.16
C ALA A 377 10.45 -6.21 13.41
N VAL A 378 9.94 -5.95 14.62
CA VAL A 378 8.51 -6.06 14.93
C VAL A 378 7.74 -4.98 14.18
N ALA A 379 8.19 -3.73 14.25
CA ALA A 379 7.55 -2.62 13.56
C ALA A 379 7.52 -2.82 12.02
N LEU A 380 8.58 -3.37 11.44
CA LEU A 380 8.63 -3.74 10.02
C LEU A 380 7.68 -4.90 9.72
N THR A 381 7.66 -5.95 10.55
CA THR A 381 6.76 -7.10 10.37
C THR A 381 5.30 -6.66 10.39
N ILE A 382 4.91 -5.80 11.33
CA ILE A 382 3.55 -5.25 11.41
C ILE A 382 3.22 -4.44 10.14
N ALA A 383 4.18 -3.65 9.63
CA ALA A 383 3.98 -2.91 8.37
C ALA A 383 3.74 -3.86 7.17
N MET A 384 4.54 -4.92 7.07
CA MET A 384 4.42 -5.92 6.00
C MET A 384 3.10 -6.69 6.10
N LEU A 385 2.68 -7.04 7.32
CA LEU A 385 1.40 -7.68 7.57
C LEU A 385 0.21 -6.77 7.22
N GLU A 386 0.31 -5.46 7.48
CA GLU A 386 -0.72 -4.50 7.07
C GLU A 386 -0.82 -4.38 5.53
N VAL A 387 0.30 -4.44 4.81
CA VAL A 387 0.30 -4.55 3.34
C VAL A 387 -0.33 -5.88 2.88
N PHE A 388 0.00 -6.99 3.54
CA PHE A 388 -0.60 -8.30 3.24
C PHE A 388 -2.12 -8.30 3.45
N ARG A 389 -2.60 -7.66 4.53
CA ARG A 389 -4.04 -7.49 4.80
C ARG A 389 -4.76 -6.82 3.62
N ARG A 390 -4.14 -5.80 3.06
CA ARG A 390 -4.68 -5.09 1.89
C ARG A 390 -4.68 -5.94 0.63
N TYR A 391 -3.61 -6.71 0.42
CA TYR A 391 -3.53 -7.70 -0.65
C TYR A 391 -4.70 -8.70 -0.58
N GLN A 392 -5.02 -9.22 0.61
CA GLN A 392 -6.19 -10.08 0.81
C GLN A 392 -7.50 -9.34 0.47
N TRP A 393 -7.66 -8.11 0.98
CA TRP A 393 -8.84 -7.28 0.75
C TRP A 393 -9.12 -7.02 -0.74
N THR A 394 -8.09 -6.88 -1.58
CA THR A 394 -8.23 -6.62 -3.02
C THR A 394 -9.05 -7.70 -3.73
N TYR A 395 -8.87 -8.98 -3.39
CA TYR A 395 -9.63 -10.08 -4.02
C TYR A 395 -11.13 -9.92 -3.86
N VAL A 396 -11.57 -9.67 -2.62
CA VAL A 396 -13.01 -9.51 -2.32
C VAL A 396 -13.52 -8.19 -2.82
N ARG A 397 -12.70 -7.12 -2.76
CA ARG A 397 -13.11 -5.81 -3.25
C ARG A 397 -13.38 -5.82 -4.74
N VAL A 398 -12.53 -6.50 -5.52
CA VAL A 398 -12.72 -6.70 -6.97
C VAL A 398 -13.99 -7.51 -7.23
N GLU A 399 -14.19 -8.62 -6.53
CA GLU A 399 -15.43 -9.42 -6.63
C GLU A 399 -16.69 -8.55 -6.37
N THR A 400 -16.69 -7.77 -5.30
CA THR A 400 -17.79 -6.86 -4.96
C THR A 400 -18.02 -5.82 -6.06
N GLU A 401 -16.97 -5.29 -6.67
CA GLU A 401 -17.10 -4.31 -7.75
C GLU A 401 -17.66 -4.93 -9.04
N LEU A 402 -17.20 -6.12 -9.41
CA LEU A 402 -17.71 -6.84 -10.57
C LEU A 402 -19.20 -7.17 -10.42
N ARG A 403 -19.64 -7.53 -9.21
CA ARG A 403 -21.07 -7.72 -8.91
C ARG A 403 -21.87 -6.42 -9.08
N LYS A 404 -21.36 -5.29 -8.60
CA LYS A 404 -22.00 -3.98 -8.79
C LYS A 404 -22.12 -3.61 -10.27
N ILE A 405 -21.07 -3.84 -11.05
CA ILE A 405 -21.06 -3.58 -12.50
C ILE A 405 -22.09 -4.46 -13.20
N LYS A 406 -22.12 -5.77 -12.88
CA LYS A 406 -23.08 -6.71 -13.48
C LYS A 406 -24.53 -6.33 -13.16
N LEU A 407 -24.83 -6.00 -11.91
CA LEU A 407 -26.17 -5.56 -11.49
C LEU A 407 -26.60 -4.29 -12.22
N LYS A 408 -25.69 -3.32 -12.38
CA LYS A 408 -25.98 -2.10 -13.14
C LYS A 408 -26.28 -2.40 -14.61
N GLN A 409 -25.47 -3.25 -15.25
CA GLN A 409 -25.70 -3.66 -16.64
C GLN A 409 -27.03 -4.39 -16.84
N THR A 410 -27.42 -5.26 -15.91
CA THR A 410 -28.73 -5.93 -15.96
C THR A 410 -29.87 -4.93 -15.82
N HIS A 411 -29.75 -3.98 -14.89
CA HIS A 411 -30.76 -2.94 -14.70
C HIS A 411 -30.91 -2.05 -15.94
N ASP A 412 -29.79 -1.58 -16.51
CA ASP A 412 -29.80 -0.74 -17.71
C ASP A 412 -30.44 -1.49 -18.89
N HIS A 413 -30.14 -2.78 -19.07
CA HIS A 413 -30.75 -3.61 -20.11
C HIS A 413 -32.26 -3.82 -19.91
N ASP A 414 -32.71 -4.00 -18.67
CA ASP A 414 -34.15 -4.16 -18.37
C ASP A 414 -34.92 -2.87 -18.66
N VAL A 415 -34.34 -1.71 -18.35
CA VAL A 415 -34.91 -0.39 -18.66
C VAL A 415 -35.02 -0.19 -20.18
N ASP A 416 -33.94 -0.45 -20.93
CA ASP A 416 -33.94 -0.34 -22.39
C ASP A 416 -34.98 -1.27 -23.03
N ALA A 417 -35.13 -2.49 -22.50
CA ALA A 417 -36.11 -3.46 -22.99
C ALA A 417 -37.57 -3.02 -22.73
N ASP A 418 -37.83 -2.37 -21.60
CA ASP A 418 -39.16 -1.87 -21.28
C ASP A 418 -39.50 -0.58 -22.05
N GLU A 419 -38.53 0.30 -22.31
CA GLU A 419 -38.70 1.45 -23.22
C GLU A 419 -39.01 0.97 -24.66
N GLN A 420 -38.31 -0.05 -25.16
CA GLN A 420 -38.59 -0.63 -26.48
C GLN A 420 -40.00 -1.22 -26.57
N LYS A 421 -40.47 -1.93 -25.53
CA LYS A 421 -41.84 -2.46 -25.50
C LYS A 421 -42.88 -1.34 -25.49
N HIS A 422 -42.64 -0.26 -24.73
CA HIS A 422 -43.54 0.89 -24.67
C HIS A 422 -43.68 1.54 -26.05
N HIS A 423 -42.57 1.78 -26.75
CA HIS A 423 -42.58 2.32 -28.11
C HIS A 423 -43.28 1.39 -29.12
N MET A 424 -43.12 0.07 -29.00
CA MET A 424 -43.84 -0.87 -29.85
C MET A 424 -45.35 -0.87 -29.60
N MET A 425 -45.78 -0.71 -28.34
CA MET A 425 -47.20 -0.61 -27.99
C MET A 425 -47.82 0.70 -28.49
N GLU A 426 -47.11 1.82 -28.40
CA GLU A 426 -47.57 3.10 -28.94
C GLU A 426 -47.70 3.06 -30.47
N ALA A 427 -46.71 2.50 -31.17
CA ALA A 427 -46.77 2.35 -32.63
C ALA A 427 -47.93 1.47 -33.10
N GLN A 428 -48.23 0.38 -32.37
CA GLN A 428 -49.40 -0.45 -32.66
C GLN A 428 -50.73 0.24 -32.37
N HIS A 429 -50.75 1.21 -31.46
CA HIS A 429 -51.94 1.99 -31.15
C HIS A 429 -52.21 3.09 -32.18
N GLU A 430 -51.15 3.65 -32.77
CA GLU A 430 -51.22 4.64 -33.87
C GLU A 430 -51.58 4.01 -35.22
N ASP A 431 -51.09 2.80 -35.54
CA ASP A 431 -51.45 2.08 -36.78
C ASP A 431 -52.85 1.43 -36.73
N GLY A 432 -53.46 1.36 -35.55
CA GLY A 432 -54.79 0.77 -35.31
C GLY A 432 -55.94 1.79 -35.26
N ALA A 433 -55.65 3.09 -35.33
CA ALA A 433 -56.60 4.20 -35.35
C ALA A 433 -56.69 4.81 -36.76
#